data_AF-A0A533RAV8-F1
#
_entry.id   AF-A0A533RAV8-F1
#
_cell.length_a   1.000
_cell.length_b   1.000
_cell.length_c   1.000
_cell.angle_alpha   90.00
_cell.angle_beta   90.00
_cell.angle_gamma   90.00
#
_symmetry.space_group_name_H-M   'P 1'
#
loop_
_entity.id
_entity.type
_entity.pdbx_description
1 polymer ?
#
loop_
_entity_poly.entity_id
_entity_poly.type
_entity_poly.pdbx_seq_one_letter_code
_entity_poly.pdbx_strand_id
1 'polypeptide(L)'
;MVTALVMAFFYLPILILIANSFNPARFSSRWQGFSLVWYARLFESPEIWQSLKNTLIIAVSVTAVSVVLGTAAAFALHRFAASRLQRLHFTLIYTPLVVPEILMGISLLMAFVAAGVPLGLFTIFLAHVTFCVSYVAMTV
;
A
#
# COMPACT_ATOMS: atom_id res chain seq x y z
N MET A 1 -0.39 -10.40 30.38
CA MET A 1 0.96 -10.98 30.17
C MET A 1 1.18 -11.38 28.70
N VAL A 2 0.29 -12.17 28.08
CA VAL A 2 0.39 -12.56 26.64
C VAL A 2 0.35 -11.35 25.70
N THR A 3 -0.52 -10.38 25.93
CA THR A 3 -0.61 -9.14 25.13
C THR A 3 0.70 -8.34 25.08
N ALA A 4 1.38 -8.21 26.23
CA ALA A 4 2.65 -7.51 26.32
C ALA A 4 3.77 -8.24 25.55
N LEU A 5 3.80 -9.58 25.58
CA LEU A 5 4.75 -10.37 24.81
C LEU A 5 4.52 -10.24 23.30
N VAL A 6 3.26 -10.24 22.86
CA VAL A 6 2.90 -10.04 21.45
C VAL A 6 3.32 -8.64 20.98
N MET A 7 3.02 -7.59 21.76
CA MET A 7 3.49 -6.24 21.44
C MET A 7 5.02 -6.20 21.36
N ALA A 8 5.73 -6.74 22.36
CA ALA A 8 7.19 -6.75 22.35
C ALA A 8 7.75 -7.45 21.10
N PHE A 9 7.18 -8.58 20.70
CA PHE A 9 7.60 -9.30 19.49
C PHE A 9 7.45 -8.47 18.21
N PHE A 10 6.35 -7.72 18.03
CA PHE A 10 6.15 -6.86 16.86
C PHE A 10 7.01 -5.59 16.88
N TYR A 11 7.23 -5.00 18.04
CA TYR A 11 8.02 -3.77 18.16
C TYR A 11 9.54 -4.02 18.14
N LEU A 12 10.00 -5.20 18.55
CA LEU A 12 11.43 -5.55 18.56
C LEU A 12 12.13 -5.36 17.20
N PRO A 13 11.62 -5.87 16.06
CA PRO A 13 12.27 -5.64 14.76
C PRO A 13 12.31 -4.16 14.36
N ILE A 14 11.29 -3.39 14.75
CA ILE A 14 11.25 -1.94 14.50
C ILE A 14 12.33 -1.24 15.33
N LEU A 15 12.51 -1.62 16.60
CA LEU A 15 13.57 -1.09 17.45
C LEU A 15 14.97 -1.45 16.94
N ILE A 16 15.16 -2.68 16.44
CA ILE A 16 16.41 -3.11 15.81
C ILE A 16 16.69 -2.28 14.54
N LEU A 17 15.67 -2.02 13.73
CA LEU A 17 15.79 -1.15 12.55
C LEU A 17 16.20 0.28 12.94
N ILE A 18 15.57 0.85 13.97
CA ILE A 18 15.91 2.19 14.49
C ILE A 18 17.35 2.21 15.00
N ALA A 19 17.78 1.21 15.78
CA ALA A 19 19.15 1.11 16.26
C ALA A 19 20.15 1.03 15.09
N ASN A 20 19.86 0.21 14.08
CA ASN A 20 20.70 0.09 12.88
C ASN A 20 20.72 1.36 12.02
N SER A 21 19.69 2.21 12.07
CA SER A 21 19.69 3.52 11.40
C SER A 21 20.80 4.45 11.92
N PHE A 22 21.27 4.23 13.15
CA PHE A 22 22.42 4.95 13.71
C PHE A 22 23.75 4.23 13.51
N ASN A 23 23.77 3.05 12.89
CA ASN A 23 24.99 2.31 12.63
C ASN A 23 25.52 2.67 11.21
N PRO A 24 26.76 3.15 11.07
CA PRO A 24 27.32 3.48 9.76
C PRO A 24 27.63 2.23 8.90
N ALA A 25 27.57 1.03 9.47
CA ALA A 25 27.84 -0.22 8.75
C ALA A 25 26.83 -0.47 7.61
N ARG A 26 27.32 -0.68 6.38
CA ARG A 26 26.44 -0.90 5.20
C ARG A 26 25.88 -2.32 5.09
N PHE A 27 26.67 -3.32 5.46
CA PHE A 27 26.35 -4.74 5.24
C PHE A 27 26.69 -5.64 6.45
N SER A 28 27.27 -5.06 7.50
CA SER A 28 27.68 -5.82 8.68
C SER A 28 26.76 -5.46 9.85
N SER A 29 26.22 -6.47 10.51
CA SER A 29 25.47 -6.31 11.77
C SER A 29 26.39 -5.97 12.96
N ARG A 30 27.70 -5.83 12.74
CA ARG A 30 28.62 -5.35 13.76
C ARG A 30 28.40 -3.85 13.99
N TRP A 31 28.23 -3.48 15.24
CA TRP A 31 28.09 -2.08 15.66
C TRP A 31 29.41 -1.35 15.45
N GLN A 32 29.44 -0.39 14.51
CA GLN A 32 30.65 0.39 14.18
C GLN A 32 30.70 1.76 14.87
N GLY A 33 29.71 2.07 15.71
CA GLY A 33 29.57 3.35 16.41
C GLY A 33 28.23 4.02 16.13
N PHE A 34 27.94 5.10 16.84
CA PHE A 34 26.75 5.94 16.61
C PHE A 34 27.06 6.98 15.52
N SER A 35 26.23 7.05 14.48
CA SER A 35 26.42 7.92 13.33
C SER A 35 25.10 8.38 12.74
N LEU A 36 25.08 9.62 12.23
CA LEU A 36 23.95 10.22 11.51
C LEU A 36 24.18 10.28 10.00
N VAL A 37 25.18 9.53 9.48
CA VAL A 37 25.58 9.57 8.06
C VAL A 37 24.42 9.30 7.10
N TRP A 38 23.52 8.37 7.43
CA TRP A 38 22.37 8.04 6.59
C TRP A 38 21.34 9.17 6.51
N TYR A 39 21.16 9.90 7.62
CA TYR A 39 20.30 11.08 7.65
C TYR A 39 20.89 12.23 6.84
N ALA A 40 22.21 12.45 6.90
CA ALA A 40 22.87 13.45 6.04
C ALA A 40 22.68 13.10 4.56
N ARG A 41 22.91 11.84 4.18
CA ARG A 41 22.72 11.35 2.80
C ARG A 41 21.27 11.42 2.32
N LEU A 42 20.29 11.32 3.23
CA LEU A 42 18.89 11.47 2.90
C LEU A 42 18.60 12.89 2.37
N PHE A 43 19.21 13.91 2.93
CA PHE A 43 19.06 15.30 2.45
C PHE A 43 19.80 15.55 1.13
N GLU A 44 20.87 14.80 0.86
CA GLU A 44 21.65 14.91 -0.38
C GLU A 44 21.03 14.13 -1.57
N SER A 45 20.04 13.26 -1.34
CA SER A 45 19.48 12.40 -2.39
C SER A 45 18.17 12.95 -2.94
N PRO A 46 18.18 13.67 -4.09
CA PRO A 46 16.96 14.21 -4.70
C PRO A 46 15.98 13.11 -5.15
N GLU A 47 16.49 11.93 -5.49
CA GLU A 47 15.69 10.78 -5.94
C GLU A 47 14.73 10.29 -4.83
N ILE A 48 15.19 10.25 -3.57
CA ILE A 48 14.35 9.87 -2.43
C ILE A 48 13.23 10.90 -2.24
N TRP A 49 13.55 12.19 -2.31
CA TRP A 49 12.56 13.26 -2.17
C TRP A 49 11.53 13.27 -3.32
N GLN A 50 11.96 12.99 -4.55
CA GLN A 50 11.04 12.84 -5.67
C GLN A 50 10.13 11.63 -5.48
N SER A 51 10.69 10.50 -5.03
CA SER A 51 9.92 9.29 -4.74
C SER A 51 8.89 9.52 -3.63
N LEU A 52 9.28 10.19 -2.55
CA LEU A 52 8.37 10.58 -1.46
C LEU A 52 7.21 11.45 -1.96
N LYS A 53 7.50 12.46 -2.80
CA LYS A 53 6.47 13.32 -3.41
C LYS A 53 5.50 12.50 -4.26
N ASN A 54 6.01 11.62 -5.12
CA ASN A 54 5.18 10.76 -5.96
C ASN A 54 4.28 9.85 -5.11
N THR A 55 4.83 9.23 -4.05
CA THR A 55 4.06 8.41 -3.11
C THR A 55 2.97 9.20 -2.41
N LEU A 56 3.27 10.42 -1.93
CA LEU A 56 2.27 11.27 -1.27
C LEU A 56 1.14 11.68 -2.22
N ILE A 57 1.48 12.10 -3.43
CA ILE A 57 0.49 12.48 -4.45
C ILE A 57 -0.42 11.30 -4.77
N ILE A 58 0.14 10.11 -4.98
CA ILE A 58 -0.64 8.89 -5.24
C ILE A 58 -1.50 8.55 -4.02
N ALA A 59 -0.92 8.50 -2.81
CA ALA A 59 -1.66 8.10 -1.62
C ALA A 59 -2.87 9.00 -1.35
N VAL A 60 -2.72 10.32 -1.46
CA VAL A 60 -3.82 11.27 -1.26
C VAL A 60 -4.89 11.13 -2.34
N SER A 61 -4.49 11.09 -3.62
CA SER A 61 -5.43 10.98 -4.73
C SER A 61 -6.19 9.65 -4.74
N VAL A 62 -5.49 8.53 -4.51
CA VAL A 62 -6.10 7.21 -4.38
C VAL A 62 -7.08 7.19 -3.23
N THR A 63 -6.69 7.66 -2.05
CA THR A 63 -7.57 7.66 -0.88
C THR A 63 -8.86 8.43 -1.15
N ALA A 64 -8.76 9.64 -1.70
CA ALA A 64 -9.93 10.46 -2.01
C ALA A 64 -10.91 9.74 -2.97
N VAL A 65 -10.39 9.16 -4.05
CA VAL A 65 -11.21 8.47 -5.06
C VAL A 65 -11.77 7.15 -4.54
N SER A 66 -10.95 6.35 -3.85
CA SER A 66 -11.36 5.07 -3.29
C SER A 66 -12.39 5.21 -2.18
N VAL A 67 -12.33 6.27 -1.37
CA VAL A 67 -13.37 6.57 -0.37
C VAL A 67 -14.71 6.81 -1.06
N VAL A 68 -14.75 7.71 -2.06
CA VAL A 68 -15.99 8.04 -2.76
C VAL A 68 -16.58 6.80 -3.47
N LEU A 69 -15.76 6.09 -4.24
CA LEU A 69 -16.20 4.91 -4.99
C LEU A 69 -16.56 3.73 -4.06
N GLY A 70 -15.77 3.48 -3.03
CA GLY A 70 -16.00 2.40 -2.07
C GLY A 70 -17.25 2.62 -1.23
N THR A 71 -17.47 3.84 -0.72
CA THR A 71 -18.70 4.18 0.00
C THR A 71 -19.94 4.09 -0.89
N ALA A 72 -19.86 4.55 -2.14
CA ALA A 72 -20.96 4.39 -3.10
C ALA A 72 -21.26 2.92 -3.39
N ALA A 73 -20.22 2.09 -3.54
CA ALA A 73 -20.35 0.65 -3.76
C ALA A 73 -20.96 -0.07 -2.54
N ALA A 74 -20.51 0.24 -1.33
CA ALA A 74 -21.05 -0.29 -0.08
C ALA A 74 -22.54 0.09 0.10
N PHE A 75 -22.88 1.36 -0.17
CA PHE A 75 -24.26 1.82 -0.12
C PHE A 75 -25.16 1.07 -1.11
N ALA A 76 -24.69 0.86 -2.34
CA ALA A 76 -25.44 0.08 -3.34
C ALA A 76 -25.62 -1.39 -2.91
N LEU A 77 -24.59 -2.01 -2.32
CA LEU A 77 -24.64 -3.37 -1.76
C LEU A 77 -25.68 -3.50 -0.66
N HIS A 78 -25.72 -2.55 0.26
CA HIS A 78 -26.69 -2.57 1.34
C HIS A 78 -28.12 -2.31 0.84
N ARG A 79 -28.30 -1.34 -0.07
CA ARG A 79 -29.63 -0.92 -0.53
C ARG A 79 -30.31 -1.93 -1.47
N PHE A 80 -29.53 -2.60 -2.33
CA PHE A 80 -30.05 -3.48 -3.39
C PHE A 80 -29.70 -4.97 -3.19
N ALA A 81 -29.50 -5.39 -1.94
CA ALA A 81 -29.04 -6.73 -1.56
C ALA A 81 -29.84 -7.90 -2.17
N ALA A 82 -31.12 -7.70 -2.53
CA ALA A 82 -31.98 -8.74 -3.09
C ALA A 82 -31.79 -9.01 -4.59
N SER A 83 -31.03 -8.20 -5.33
CA SER A 83 -30.85 -8.37 -6.78
C SER A 83 -29.76 -9.40 -7.12
N ARG A 84 -30.00 -10.25 -8.14
CA ARG A 84 -29.01 -11.23 -8.63
C ARG A 84 -27.73 -10.57 -9.14
N LEU A 85 -27.87 -9.35 -9.70
CA LEU A 85 -26.73 -8.52 -10.13
C LEU A 85 -25.86 -8.08 -8.95
N GLN A 86 -26.46 -7.89 -7.78
CA GLN A 86 -25.75 -7.49 -6.57
C GLN A 86 -24.83 -8.59 -6.05
N ARG A 87 -25.18 -9.86 -6.29
CA ARG A 87 -24.32 -11.00 -5.96
C ARG A 87 -23.03 -11.00 -6.78
N LEU A 88 -23.10 -10.62 -8.06
CA LEU A 88 -21.92 -10.46 -8.91
C LEU A 88 -21.06 -9.27 -8.46
N HIS A 89 -21.70 -8.14 -8.14
CA HIS A 89 -21.03 -6.94 -7.64
C HIS A 89 -20.27 -7.22 -6.33
N PHE A 90 -20.88 -7.96 -5.40
CA PHE A 90 -20.23 -8.39 -4.16
C PHE A 90 -18.99 -9.25 -4.44
N THR A 91 -19.09 -10.24 -5.34
CA THR A 91 -17.95 -11.08 -5.70
C THR A 91 -16.81 -10.27 -6.32
N LEU A 92 -17.12 -9.30 -7.19
CA LEU A 92 -16.11 -8.41 -7.79
C LEU A 92 -15.36 -7.59 -6.74
N ILE A 93 -16.07 -7.04 -5.75
CA ILE A 93 -15.47 -6.26 -4.65
C ILE A 93 -14.67 -7.16 -3.70
N TYR A 94 -15.09 -8.40 -3.51
CA TYR A 94 -14.40 -9.32 -2.60
C TYR A 94 -13.15 -9.97 -3.24
N THR A 95 -13.11 -10.09 -4.57
CA THR A 95 -12.01 -10.76 -5.27
C THR A 95 -10.64 -10.15 -4.94
N PRO A 96 -10.45 -8.82 -4.95
CA PRO A 96 -9.19 -8.20 -4.59
C PRO A 96 -8.74 -8.44 -3.15
N LEU A 97 -9.66 -8.75 -2.22
CA LEU A 97 -9.32 -9.00 -0.82
C LEU A 97 -8.73 -10.41 -0.58
N VAL A 98 -9.05 -11.36 -1.46
CA VAL A 98 -8.59 -12.76 -1.34
C VAL A 98 -7.38 -13.05 -2.23
N VAL A 99 -7.27 -12.34 -3.37
CA VAL A 99 -6.15 -12.51 -4.30
C VAL A 99 -4.87 -11.92 -3.69
N PRO A 100 -3.74 -12.63 -3.73
CA PRO A 100 -2.47 -12.09 -3.27
C PRO A 100 -2.10 -10.80 -4.01
N GLU A 101 -1.66 -9.78 -3.28
CA GLU A 101 -1.39 -8.44 -3.83
C GLU A 101 -0.38 -8.47 -4.99
N ILE A 102 0.66 -9.31 -4.88
CA ILE A 102 1.68 -9.47 -5.91
C ILE A 102 1.06 -10.00 -7.21
N LEU A 103 0.15 -10.98 -7.11
CA LEU A 103 -0.55 -11.54 -8.27
C LEU A 103 -1.41 -10.49 -8.96
N MET A 104 -2.14 -9.69 -8.18
CA MET A 104 -2.97 -8.59 -8.71
C MET A 104 -2.11 -7.53 -9.42
N GLY A 105 -1.01 -7.13 -8.80
CA GLY A 105 -0.07 -6.14 -9.35
C GLY A 105 0.51 -6.60 -10.70
N ILE A 106 0.98 -7.85 -10.78
CA ILE A 106 1.51 -8.41 -12.02
C ILE A 106 0.40 -8.53 -13.08
N SER A 107 -0.80 -8.97 -12.71
CA SER A 107 -1.93 -9.12 -13.63
C SER A 107 -2.33 -7.79 -14.26
N LEU A 108 -2.40 -6.73 -13.45
CA LEU A 108 -2.77 -5.40 -13.94
C LEU A 108 -1.66 -4.76 -14.77
N LEU A 109 -0.40 -4.99 -14.40
CA LEU A 109 0.75 -4.62 -15.22
C LEU A 109 0.67 -5.25 -16.61
N MET A 110 0.46 -6.57 -16.68
CA MET A 110 0.29 -7.29 -17.94
C MET A 110 -0.90 -6.77 -18.73
N ALA A 111 -2.01 -6.44 -18.07
CA ALA A 111 -3.18 -5.86 -18.71
C ALA A 111 -2.88 -4.47 -19.32
N PHE A 112 -2.17 -3.59 -18.61
CA PHE A 112 -1.78 -2.28 -19.13
C PHE A 112 -0.83 -2.38 -20.32
N VAL A 113 0.14 -3.30 -20.26
CA VAL A 113 1.05 -3.55 -21.39
C VAL A 113 0.29 -4.10 -22.59
N ALA A 114 -0.61 -5.06 -22.38
CA ALA A 114 -1.44 -5.62 -23.46
C ALA A 114 -2.39 -4.57 -24.07
N ALA A 115 -2.89 -3.63 -23.26
CA ALA A 115 -3.72 -2.52 -23.71
C ALA A 115 -2.92 -1.36 -24.34
N GLY A 116 -1.58 -1.43 -24.38
CA GLY A 116 -0.73 -0.37 -24.93
C GLY A 116 -0.70 0.91 -24.09
N VAL A 117 -1.08 0.84 -22.80
CA VAL A 117 -1.08 2.00 -21.90
C VAL A 117 0.33 2.28 -21.42
N PRO A 118 0.85 3.53 -21.53
CA PRO A 118 2.17 3.87 -21.06
C PRO A 118 2.26 3.72 -19.53
N LEU A 119 3.29 3.01 -19.07
CA LEU A 119 3.53 2.78 -17.65
C LEU A 119 4.00 4.07 -16.97
N GLY A 120 3.40 4.40 -15.84
CA GLY A 120 3.75 5.59 -15.07
C GLY A 120 2.90 5.77 -13.82
N LEU A 121 2.90 7.00 -13.28
CA LEU A 121 2.13 7.31 -12.06
C LEU A 121 0.63 7.04 -12.24
N PHE A 122 0.09 7.22 -13.46
CA PHE A 122 -1.33 6.99 -13.75
C PHE A 122 -1.71 5.50 -13.65
N THR A 123 -0.90 4.59 -14.19
CA THR A 123 -1.15 3.16 -14.09
C THR A 123 -1.01 2.67 -12.64
N ILE A 124 -0.07 3.26 -11.88
CA ILE A 124 0.07 2.98 -10.45
C ILE A 124 -1.17 3.47 -9.68
N PHE A 125 -1.66 4.67 -9.98
CA PHE A 125 -2.87 5.23 -9.39
C PHE A 125 -4.08 4.31 -9.62
N LEU A 126 -4.33 3.89 -10.87
CA LEU A 126 -5.44 2.98 -11.19
C LEU A 126 -5.32 1.63 -10.47
N ALA A 127 -4.10 1.09 -10.36
CA ALA A 127 -3.84 -0.15 -9.64
C ALA A 127 -4.21 -0.03 -8.17
N HIS A 128 -3.76 1.03 -7.50
CA HIS A 128 -4.06 1.26 -6.10
C HIS A 128 -5.53 1.54 -5.87
N VAL A 129 -6.21 2.31 -6.74
CA VAL A 129 -7.65 2.55 -6.62
C VAL A 129 -8.44 1.23 -6.66
N THR A 130 -8.10 0.34 -7.60
CA THR A 130 -8.78 -0.96 -7.76
C THR A 130 -8.71 -1.80 -6.48
N PHE A 131 -7.55 -1.80 -5.83
CA PHE A 131 -7.34 -2.49 -4.56
C PHE A 131 -8.05 -1.78 -3.40
N CYS A 132 -7.81 -0.47 -3.22
CA CYS A 132 -8.31 0.29 -2.08
C CYS A 132 -9.83 0.43 -2.05
N VAL A 133 -10.52 0.47 -3.20
CA VAL A 133 -12.00 0.49 -3.26
C VAL A 133 -12.58 -0.72 -2.54
N SER A 134 -11.96 -1.89 -2.69
CA SER A 134 -12.42 -3.13 -2.07
C SER A 134 -12.28 -3.12 -0.55
N TYR A 135 -11.18 -2.55 -0.05
CA TYR A 135 -10.99 -2.33 1.38
C TYR A 135 -12.01 -1.35 1.95
N VAL A 136 -12.16 -0.18 1.32
CA VAL A 136 -13.11 0.84 1.77
C VAL A 136 -14.52 0.25 1.83
N ALA A 137 -14.98 -0.37 0.74
CA ALA A 137 -16.34 -0.90 0.64
C ALA A 137 -16.65 -2.00 1.67
N MET A 138 -15.64 -2.72 2.16
CA MET A 138 -15.80 -3.73 3.21
C MET A 138 -15.79 -3.14 4.62
N THR A 139 -15.07 -2.02 4.81
CA THR A 139 -14.93 -1.39 6.13
C THR A 139 -16.08 -0.46 6.53
N VAL A 140 -16.79 0.13 5.55
CA VAL A 140 -17.89 1.08 5.77
C VAL A 140 -19.26 0.43 5.64
#